data_AF-A0A354Q7U9-F1
#
_entry.id   AF-A0A354Q7U9-F1
#
_cell.length_a   1.000
_cell.length_b   1.000
_cell.length_c   1.000
_cell.angle_alpha   90.00
_cell.angle_beta   90.00
_cell.angle_gamma   90.00
#
_symmetry.space_group_name_H-M   'P 1'
#
loop_
_entity.id
_entity.type
_entity.pdbx_description
1 polymer ?
#
loop_
_entity_poly.entity_id
_entity_poly.type
_entity_poly.pdbx_seq_one_letter_code
_entity_poly.pdbx_strand_id
1 'polypeptide(L)'
;EVPRHVVTMGIATIMESRHCLLLANGAKKADAIRKMIEGPISASCPASILQMHPRVTVVLDEESAYLLTFKDHYKWVEKNKLDWQRY
;
A
#
# COMPACT_ATOMS: atom_id res chain seq x y z
N GLU A 1 -19.00 -23.75 4.03
CA GLU A 1 -18.38 -23.51 5.35
C GLU A 1 -16.99 -22.91 5.12
N VAL A 2 -16.56 -21.92 5.91
CA VAL A 2 -15.25 -21.26 5.72
C VAL A 2 -14.27 -21.77 6.79
N PRO A 3 -13.01 -22.12 6.45
CA PRO A 3 -12.02 -22.58 7.43
C PRO A 3 -11.75 -21.53 8.52
N ARG A 4 -11.68 -21.97 9.78
CA ARG A 4 -11.40 -21.08 10.94
C ARG A 4 -9.93 -20.73 11.11
N HIS A 5 -9.02 -21.55 10.58
CA HIS A 5 -7.59 -21.37 10.73
C HIS A 5 -6.92 -21.48 9.36
N VAL A 6 -5.90 -20.65 9.16
CA VAL A 6 -5.11 -20.60 7.93
C VAL A 6 -3.63 -20.46 8.29
N VAL A 7 -2.76 -21.03 7.47
CA VAL A 7 -1.33 -20.73 7.49
C VAL A 7 -1.10 -19.56 6.54
N THR A 8 -0.46 -18.50 7.03
CA THR A 8 -0.14 -17.31 6.24
C THR A 8 1.32 -16.96 6.39
N MET A 9 1.87 -16.30 5.38
CA MET A 9 3.16 -15.64 5.47
C MET A 9 3.11 -14.53 6.53
N GLY A 10 4.21 -14.38 7.28
CA GLY A 10 4.38 -13.31 8.25
C GLY A 10 4.72 -11.96 7.58
N ILE A 11 4.44 -10.87 8.29
CA ILE A 11 4.75 -9.51 7.82
C ILE A 11 6.25 -9.32 7.62
N ALA A 12 7.09 -9.85 8.52
CA ALA A 12 8.54 -9.79 8.39
C ALA A 12 9.02 -10.35 7.04
N THR A 13 8.48 -11.50 6.62
CA THR A 13 8.83 -12.11 5.33
C THR A 13 8.38 -11.27 4.13
N ILE A 14 7.23 -10.57 4.22
CA ILE A 14 6.84 -9.58 3.20
C ILE A 14 7.87 -8.44 3.15
N MET A 15 8.33 -7.98 4.31
CA MET A 15 9.28 -6.87 4.43
C MET A 15 10.70 -7.22 3.99
N GLU A 16 11.04 -8.50 3.86
CA GLU A 16 12.31 -8.99 3.30
C GLU A 16 12.33 -8.94 1.76
N SER A 17 11.20 -8.66 1.12
CA SER A 17 11.12 -8.58 -0.35
C SER A 17 12.04 -7.47 -0.89
N ARG A 18 12.62 -7.67 -2.08
CA ARG A 18 13.37 -6.58 -2.74
C ARG A 18 12.46 -5.44 -3.19
N HIS A 19 11.21 -5.75 -3.47
CA HIS A 19 10.19 -4.82 -3.93
C HIS A 19 8.81 -5.40 -3.61
N CYS A 20 8.01 -4.67 -2.84
CA CYS A 20 6.63 -5.02 -2.57
C CYS A 20 5.69 -4.31 -3.55
N LEU A 21 4.86 -5.06 -4.28
CA LEU A 21 3.81 -4.54 -5.14
C LEU A 21 2.45 -4.80 -4.49
N LEU A 22 1.71 -3.74 -4.16
CA LEU A 22 0.36 -3.81 -3.60
C LEU A 22 -0.66 -3.33 -4.63
N LEU A 23 -1.72 -4.10 -4.82
CA LEU A 23 -2.83 -3.78 -5.72
C LEU A 23 -4.11 -3.60 -4.90
N ALA A 24 -4.82 -2.50 -5.10
CA ALA A 24 -6.15 -2.31 -4.55
C ALA A 24 -7.10 -1.67 -5.56
N ASN A 25 -8.35 -2.07 -5.46
CA ASN A 25 -9.42 -1.64 -6.35
C ASN A 25 -10.74 -1.59 -5.57
N GLY A 26 -11.60 -0.63 -5.94
CA GLY A 26 -12.92 -0.42 -5.41
C GLY A 26 -12.98 0.36 -4.09
N ALA A 27 -14.06 1.12 -3.92
CA ALA A 27 -14.28 2.03 -2.79
C ALA A 27 -14.21 1.36 -1.40
N LYS A 28 -14.53 0.06 -1.30
CA LYS A 28 -14.49 -0.70 -0.04
C LYS A 28 -13.10 -0.74 0.61
N LYS A 29 -12.04 -0.52 -0.17
CA LYS A 29 -10.65 -0.51 0.31
C LYS A 29 -10.15 0.89 0.68
N ALA A 30 -10.90 1.95 0.39
CA ALA A 30 -10.39 3.32 0.47
C ALA A 30 -9.92 3.72 1.88
N ASP A 31 -10.64 3.33 2.94
CA ASP A 31 -10.22 3.65 4.31
C ASP A 31 -8.94 2.88 4.72
N ALA A 32 -8.82 1.61 4.30
CA ALA A 32 -7.61 0.83 4.54
C ALA A 32 -6.41 1.43 3.80
N ILE A 33 -6.59 1.88 2.55
CA ILE A 33 -5.57 2.55 1.75
C ILE A 33 -5.13 3.86 2.41
N ARG A 34 -6.08 4.71 2.82
CA ARG A 34 -5.75 5.97 3.53
C ARG A 34 -4.97 5.70 4.81
N LYS A 35 -5.40 4.75 5.64
CA LYS A 35 -4.68 4.37 6.88
C LYS A 35 -3.29 3.81 6.61
N MET A 36 -3.15 3.00 5.56
CA MET A 36 -1.88 2.40 5.16
C MET A 36 -0.87 3.43 4.67
N ILE A 37 -1.31 4.42 3.87
CA ILE A 37 -0.41 5.37 3.19
C ILE A 37 -0.18 6.64 4.02
N GLU A 38 -1.24 7.19 4.64
CA GLU A 38 -1.21 8.50 5.31
C GLU A 38 -1.40 8.40 6.83
N GLY A 39 -1.72 7.21 7.34
CA GLY A 39 -1.91 6.97 8.76
C GLY A 39 -0.62 6.57 9.49
N PRO A 40 -0.67 6.44 10.84
CA PRO A 40 0.46 5.97 11.63
C PRO A 40 0.76 4.50 11.36
N ILE A 41 2.03 4.12 11.50
CA ILE A 41 2.44 2.71 11.54
C ILE A 41 1.82 2.07 12.79
N SER A 42 0.95 1.08 12.60
CA SER A 42 0.18 0.47 13.69
C SER A 42 -0.20 -0.98 13.38
N ALA A 43 -0.19 -1.84 14.40
CA ALA A 43 -0.67 -3.22 14.31
C ALA A 43 -2.18 -3.31 13.99
N SER A 44 -2.97 -2.26 14.27
CA SER A 44 -4.38 -2.20 13.87
C SER A 44 -4.59 -2.00 12.37
N CYS A 45 -3.55 -1.56 11.64
CA CYS A 45 -3.51 -1.54 10.18
C CYS A 45 -2.16 -2.14 9.73
N PRO A 46 -2.02 -3.47 9.69
CA PRO A 46 -0.73 -4.12 9.45
C PRO A 46 0.01 -3.67 8.20
N ALA A 47 -0.73 -3.32 7.13
CA ALA A 47 -0.15 -2.84 5.88
C ALA A 47 0.60 -1.51 6.03
N SER A 48 0.32 -0.71 7.06
CA SER A 48 1.02 0.56 7.33
C SER A 48 2.54 0.39 7.51
N ILE A 49 3.00 -0.81 7.89
CA ILE A 49 4.44 -1.11 7.97
C ILE A 49 5.16 -0.99 6.63
N LEU A 50 4.45 -1.08 5.51
CA LEU A 50 5.02 -0.89 4.17
C LEU A 50 5.61 0.52 3.98
N GLN A 51 5.20 1.51 4.79
CA GLN A 51 5.84 2.83 4.83
C GLN A 51 7.35 2.75 5.20
N MET A 52 7.76 1.69 5.91
CA MET A 52 9.15 1.44 6.30
C MET A 52 9.92 0.59 5.30
N HIS A 53 9.25 0.03 4.29
CA HIS A 53 9.90 -0.83 3.32
C HIS A 53 10.67 0.01 2.30
N PRO A 54 11.94 -0.31 1.99
CA PRO A 54 12.78 0.55 1.16
C PRO A 54 12.27 0.73 -0.27
N ARG A 55 11.40 -0.17 -0.75
CA ARG A 55 10.85 -0.12 -2.11
C ARG A 55 9.45 -0.72 -2.22
N VAL A 56 8.44 0.13 -2.31
CA VAL A 56 7.03 -0.28 -2.45
C VAL A 56 6.40 0.44 -3.63
N THR A 57 5.61 -0.30 -4.41
CA THR A 57 4.70 0.28 -5.40
C THR A 57 3.28 -0.07 -5.02
N VAL A 58 2.42 0.95 -4.94
CA VAL A 58 1.00 0.78 -4.67
C VAL A 58 0.23 1.22 -5.90
N VAL A 59 -0.52 0.30 -6.50
CA VAL A 59 -1.36 0.57 -7.66
C VAL A 59 -2.82 0.58 -7.21
N LEU A 60 -3.46 1.73 -7.42
CA LEU A 60 -4.82 2.02 -6.99
C LEU A 60 -5.66 2.44 -8.18
N ASP A 61 -6.93 2.04 -8.20
CA ASP A 61 -7.94 2.74 -8.99
C ASP A 61 -8.42 4.02 -8.26
N GLU A 62 -9.15 4.87 -8.98
CA GLU A 62 -9.65 6.14 -8.42
C GLU A 62 -10.60 5.92 -7.23
N GLU A 63 -11.36 4.82 -7.23
CA GLU A 63 -12.25 4.48 -6.11
C GLU A 63 -11.45 4.09 -4.87
N SER A 64 -10.46 3.19 -4.94
CA SER A 64 -9.67 2.85 -3.76
C SER A 64 -8.77 3.99 -3.27
N ALA A 65 -8.47 4.97 -4.14
CA ALA A 65 -7.73 6.17 -3.78
C ALA A 65 -8.60 7.31 -3.23
N TYR A 66 -9.94 7.25 -3.30
CA TYR A 66 -10.78 8.46 -3.18
C TYR A 66 -10.59 9.23 -1.87
N LEU A 67 -10.25 8.52 -0.76
CA LEU A 67 -10.02 9.08 0.58
C LEU A 67 -8.60 9.63 0.83
N LEU A 68 -7.66 9.48 -0.10
CA LEU A 68 -6.31 10.02 0.07
C LEU A 68 -6.33 11.55 0.02
N THR A 69 -5.64 12.17 0.96
CA THR A 69 -5.51 13.62 1.11
C THR A 69 -4.51 14.18 0.11
N PHE A 70 -3.41 13.46 -0.14
CA PHE A 70 -2.27 13.94 -0.94
C PHE A 70 -2.24 13.38 -2.37
N LYS A 71 -3.40 13.03 -2.96
CA LYS A 71 -3.49 12.45 -4.32
C LYS A 71 -2.73 13.22 -5.38
N ASP A 72 -2.87 14.56 -5.37
CA ASP A 72 -2.22 15.40 -6.37
C ASP A 72 -0.70 15.38 -6.23
N HIS A 73 -0.19 15.31 -4.99
CA HIS A 73 1.23 15.14 -4.73
C HIS A 73 1.73 13.79 -5.27
N TYR A 74 1.03 12.69 -5.00
CA TYR A 74 1.42 11.37 -5.53
C TYR A 74 1.41 11.33 -7.06
N LYS A 75 0.37 11.90 -7.70
CA LYS A 75 0.29 12.01 -9.17
C LYS A 75 1.42 12.88 -9.73
N TRP A 76 1.80 13.95 -9.03
CA TRP A 76 2.93 14.78 -9.42
C TRP A 76 4.25 14.02 -9.30
N VAL A 77 4.50 13.32 -8.19
CA VAL A 77 5.71 12.51 -8.00
C VAL A 77 5.83 11.47 -9.10
N GLU A 78 4.75 10.73 -9.40
CA GLU A 78 4.74 9.73 -10.47
C GLU A 78 5.12 10.31 -11.84
N LYS A 79 4.53 11.47 -12.20
CA LYS A 79 4.82 12.16 -13.47
C LYS A 79 6.25 12.68 -13.56
N ASN A 80 6.89 12.94 -12.41
CA ASN A 80 8.22 13.55 -12.32
C ASN A 80 9.29 12.56 -11.81
N LYS A 81 9.01 11.25 -11.82
CA LYS A 81 10.03 10.23 -11.55
C LYS A 81 11.18 10.34 -12.54
N LEU A 82 12.40 10.30 -12.01
CA LEU A 82 13.60 10.14 -12.83
C LEU A 82 13.53 8.79 -13.54
N ASP A 83 14.18 8.66 -14.71
CA ASP A 83 14.08 7.46 -15.54
C ASP A 83 14.49 6.18 -14.79
N TRP A 84 15.49 6.28 -13.90
CA TRP A 84 15.96 5.16 -13.07
C TRP A 84 15.02 4.79 -11.91
N GLN A 85 14.00 5.60 -11.62
CA GLN A 85 13.01 5.39 -10.57
C GLN A 85 11.66 4.86 -11.09
N ARG A 86 11.50 4.70 -12.41
CA ARG A 86 10.21 4.30 -12.99
C ARG A 86 9.77 2.91 -12.55
N TYR A 87 10.70 2.04 -12.16
CA TYR A 87 10.41 0.69 -11.68
C TYR A 87 11.31 0.29 -10.53
#